data_AF-A0A2W4DJS1-F1
#
_entry.id   AF-A0A2W4DJS1-F1
#
_cell.length_a   1.000
_cell.length_b   1.000
_cell.length_c   1.000
_cell.angle_alpha   90.00
_cell.angle_beta   90.00
_cell.angle_gamma   90.00
#
_symmetry.space_group_name_H-M   'P 1'
#
loop_
_entity.id
_entity.type
_entity.pdbx_description
1 polymer ?
#
loop_
_entity_poly.entity_id
_entity_poly.type
_entity_poly.pdbx_seq_one_letter_code
_entity_poly.pdbx_strand_id
1 'polypeptide(L)' 'MRSKVEADFRVMSQAVLAWYRYYEIDPEVPPSIVLCTAALDLYKDGYRSVDEIANMLIGIYVGVYSTRVNAPSSVAVH' A
#
# COMPACT_ATOMS: atom_id res chain seq x y z
N MET A 1 6.23 -25.36 13.53
CA MET A 1 6.28 -24.56 12.28
C MET A 1 5.02 -23.68 12.16
N ARG A 2 4.81 -22.70 13.07
CA ARG A 2 3.70 -21.72 13.00
C ARG A 2 4.19 -20.25 12.99
N SER A 3 5.36 -20.00 13.56
CA SER A 3 5.89 -18.64 13.79
C SER A 3 6.35 -17.89 12.54
N LYS A 4 6.60 -18.59 11.42
CA LYS A 4 7.15 -17.94 10.22
C LYS A 4 6.08 -17.20 9.43
N VAL A 5 4.92 -17.84 9.23
CA VAL A 5 3.77 -17.23 8.54
C VAL A 5 3.28 -15.97 9.28
N GLU A 6 3.29 -15.97 10.61
CA GLU A 6 2.92 -14.80 11.41
C GLU A 6 3.91 -13.64 11.24
N ALA A 7 5.21 -13.94 11.23
CA ALA A 7 6.26 -12.94 10.98
C ALA A 7 6.16 -12.40 9.55
N ASP A 8 5.95 -13.26 8.56
CA ASP A 8 5.80 -12.92 7.16
C ASP A 8 4.56 -12.01 6.97
N PHE A 9 3.43 -12.40 7.55
CA PHE A 9 2.20 -11.60 7.53
C PHE A 9 2.37 -10.25 8.20
N ARG A 10 3.12 -10.19 9.32
CA ARG A 10 3.43 -8.93 10.01
C ARG A 10 4.28 -8.01 9.14
N VAL A 11 5.28 -8.53 8.42
CA VAL A 11 6.09 -7.73 7.49
C VAL A 11 5.21 -7.15 6.37
N MET A 12 4.38 -7.99 5.73
CA MET A 12 3.48 -7.53 4.67
C MET A 12 2.46 -6.50 5.17
N SER A 13 1.82 -6.75 6.32
CA SER A 13 0.83 -5.84 6.91
C SER A 13 1.43 -4.50 7.31
N GLN A 14 2.64 -4.49 7.89
CA GLN A 14 3.35 -3.25 8.22
C GLN A 14 3.73 -2.46 6.98
N ALA A 15 4.14 -3.14 5.89
CA ALA A 15 4.48 -2.47 4.64
C ALA A 15 3.26 -1.80 4.00
N VAL A 16 2.11 -2.46 4.02
CA VAL A 16 0.84 -1.87 3.56
C VAL A 16 0.44 -0.68 4.45
N LEU A 17 0.54 -0.79 5.77
CA LEU A 17 0.27 0.34 6.67
C LEU A 17 1.21 1.53 6.44
N ALA A 18 2.50 1.28 6.16
CA ALA A 18 3.45 2.31 5.81
C ALA A 18 3.07 3.04 4.52
N TRP A 19 2.56 2.30 3.52
CA TRP A 19 2.00 2.89 2.29
C TRP A 19 0.79 3.77 2.59
N TYR A 20 -0.17 3.31 3.40
CA TYR A 20 -1.33 4.11 3.81
C TYR A 20 -0.90 5.40 4.51
N ARG A 21 0.07 5.31 5.43
CA ARG A 21 0.60 6.47 6.15
C ARG A 21 1.33 7.45 5.25
N TYR A 22 2.03 6.97 4.23
CA TYR A 22 2.70 7.83 3.24
C TYR A 22 1.70 8.65 2.42
N TYR A 23 0.57 8.07 2.05
CA TYR A 23 -0.51 8.74 1.33
C TYR A 23 -1.57 9.38 2.23
N GLU A 24 -1.35 9.41 3.55
CA GLU A 24 -2.26 9.95 4.56
C GLU A 24 -3.70 9.39 4.44
N ILE A 25 -3.83 8.12 4.04
CA ILE A 25 -5.11 7.43 3.91
C ILE A 25 -5.52 6.87 5.27
N ASP A 26 -6.80 7.04 5.61
CA ASP A 26 -7.38 6.48 6.83
C ASP A 26 -7.07 4.98 6.97
N PRO A 27 -6.46 4.54 8.09
CA PRO A 27 -6.15 3.13 8.33
C PRO A 27 -7.40 2.28 8.57
N GLU A 28 -8.55 2.91 8.79
CA GLU A 28 -9.86 2.24 8.86
C GLU A 28 -10.35 1.80 7.47
N VAL A 29 -9.78 2.35 6.40
CA VAL A 29 -10.06 1.88 5.05
C VAL A 29 -9.33 0.54 4.86
N PRO A 30 -10.06 -0.56 4.61
CA PRO A 30 -9.44 -1.87 4.46
C PRO A 30 -8.39 -1.84 3.34
N PRO A 31 -7.25 -2.53 3.53
CA PRO A 31 -6.22 -2.60 2.51
C PRO A 31 -6.81 -3.12 1.21
N SER A 32 -6.59 -2.37 0.13
CA SER A 32 -7.06 -2.82 -1.18
C SER A 32 -6.45 -4.19 -1.47
N ILE A 33 -7.26 -5.15 -1.93
CA ILE A 33 -6.80 -6.52 -2.25
C ILE A 33 -5.55 -6.47 -3.14
N VAL A 34 -5.50 -5.48 -4.05
CA VAL A 34 -4.35 -5.19 -4.92
C VAL A 34 -3.06 -4.93 -4.13
N LEU A 35 -3.09 -4.12 -3.07
CA LEU A 35 -1.92 -3.84 -2.23
C LEU A 35 -1.47 -5.08 -1.44
N CYS A 36 -2.41 -5.86 -0.92
CA CYS A 36 -2.10 -7.11 -0.23
C CYS A 36 -1.46 -8.14 -1.17
N THR A 37 -2.00 -8.29 -2.39
CA THR A 37 -1.42 -9.20 -3.39
C THR A 37 -0.04 -8.73 -3.83
N ALA A 38 0.15 -7.43 -4.06
CA ALA A 38 1.45 -6.89 -4.42
C ALA A 38 2.51 -7.08 -3.32
N ALA A 39 2.15 -6.86 -2.05
CA ALA A 39 3.04 -7.12 -0.92
C ALA A 39 3.45 -8.60 -0.84
N LEU A 40 2.52 -9.51 -1.15
CA LEU A 40 2.79 -10.94 -1.20
C LEU A 40 3.72 -11.32 -2.36
N ASP A 41 3.53 -10.77 -3.56
CA ASP A 41 4.41 -11.04 -4.69
C ASP A 41 5.81 -10.47 -4.49
N LEU A 42 5.94 -9.27 -3.91
CA LEU A 42 7.24 -8.72 -3.50
C LEU A 42 7.92 -9.63 -2.45
N TYR A 43 7.16 -10.13 -1.48
CA TYR A 43 7.72 -11.07 -0.50
C TYR A 43 8.23 -12.37 -1.15
N LYS A 44 7.50 -12.87 -2.15
CA LYS A 44 7.90 -14.06 -2.93
C LYS A 44 9.09 -13.81 -3.84
N ASP A 45 9.26 -12.58 -4.32
CA ASP A 45 10.40 -12.16 -5.15
C ASP A 45 11.71 -12.05 -4.35
N GLY A 46 11.61 -11.98 -3.02
CA GLY A 46 12.75 -12.04 -2.10
C GLY A 46 12.88 -10.84 -1.17
N TYR A 47 12.02 -9.83 -1.31
CA TYR A 47 12.00 -8.68 -0.41
C TYR A 47 11.48 -9.12 0.97
N ARG A 48 12.31 -8.98 2.01
CA ARG A 48 11.95 -9.38 3.38
C ARG A 48 11.86 -8.24 4.38
N SER A 49 12.12 -7.01 3.93
CA SER A 49 12.11 -5.83 4.78
C SER A 49 10.82 -5.03 4.58
N VAL A 50 10.26 -4.53 5.68
CA VAL A 50 9.06 -3.68 5.64
C VAL A 50 9.31 -2.45 4.77
N ASP A 51 10.43 -1.76 4.97
CA ASP A 51 10.78 -0.55 4.24
C ASP A 51 10.96 -0.79 2.73
N GLU A 52 11.59 -1.91 2.34
CA GLU A 52 11.78 -2.25 0.92
C GLU A 52 10.45 -2.52 0.23
N ILE A 53 9.60 -3.33 0.86
CA ILE A 53 8.26 -3.63 0.33
C ILE A 53 7.42 -2.35 0.28
N ALA A 54 7.44 -1.54 1.33
CA ALA A 54 6.71 -0.27 1.37
C ALA A 54 7.18 0.69 0.27
N ASN A 55 8.48 0.85 0.09
CA ASN A 55 9.05 1.71 -0.95
C ASN A 55 8.68 1.23 -2.35
N MET A 56 8.70 -0.09 -2.58
CA MET A 56 8.22 -0.69 -3.84
C MET A 56 6.72 -0.45 -4.04
N LEU A 57 5.89 -0.65 -3.01
CA LEU A 57 4.47 -0.33 -3.09
C LEU A 57 4.23 1.15 -3.38
N ILE A 58 5.00 2.05 -2.76
CA ILE A 58 4.89 3.50 -2.99
C ILE A 58 5.24 3.82 -4.45
N GLY A 59 6.30 3.22 -5.00
CA GLY A 59 6.75 3.44 -6.37
C GLY A 59 5.85 2.80 -7.44
N ILE A 60 5.36 1.59 -7.20
CA ILE A 60 4.48 0.86 -8.14
C ILE A 60 3.07 1.43 -8.12
N TYR A 61 2.55 1.68 -6.92
CA TYR A 61 1.22 2.25 -6.70
C TYR A 61 1.35 3.73 -6.33
N VAL A 62 2.07 4.48 -7.17
CA VAL A 62 2.05 5.94 -7.12
C VAL A 62 0.60 6.39 -7.28
N GLY A 63 0.01 6.82 -6.17
CA GLY A 63 -1.33 7.39 -6.10
C GLY A 63 -2.37 6.69 -6.99
N VAL A 64 -2.80 5.49 -6.62
CA VAL A 64 -4.14 4.98 -7.03
C VAL A 64 -5.26 6.00 -6.68
N TYR A 65 -4.93 7.02 -5.86
CA TYR A 65 -5.70 8.22 -5.58
C TYR A 65 -5.18 9.55 -6.16
N SER A 66 -3.94 9.64 -6.68
CA SER A 66 -3.48 10.85 -7.39
C SER A 66 -4.28 11.10 -8.67
N THR A 67 -4.96 10.09 -9.20
CA THR A 67 -5.94 10.23 -10.29
C THR A 67 -7.33 10.67 -9.81
N ARG A 68 -7.68 10.54 -8.53
CA ARG A 68 -8.97 11.04 -8.00
C ARG A 68 -8.95 12.52 -7.64
N VAL A 69 -7.79 13.10 -7.34
CA VAL A 69 -7.67 14.54 -7.07
C VAL A 69 -7.79 15.43 -8.32
N ASN A 70 -7.96 14.83 -9.51
CA ASN A 70 -8.22 15.56 -10.76
C ASN A 70 -9.62 15.31 -11.35
N ALA A 71 -10.59 14.86 -10.55
CA ALA A 71 -11.99 15.04 -10.92
C ALA A 71 -12.31 16.55 -10.76
N PRO A 72 -12.68 17.26 -11.84
CA PRO A 72 -12.66 18.70 -11.90
C PRO A 72 -13.70 19.27 -10.93
N SER A 73 -13.27 19.99 -9.89
CA SER A 73 -14.13 21.03 -9.33
C SER A 73 -14.19 22.14 -10.36
N SER A 74 -14.96 21.93 -11.44
CA SER A 74 -15.38 22.98 -12.36
C SER A 74 -16.43 23.82 -11.65
N VAL A 75 -16.00 24.58 -10.66
CA VAL A 75 -16.76 25.70 -10.12
C VAL A 75 -16.34 26.96 -10.87
N ALA A 76 -16.77 27.09 -12.12
CA ALA A 76 -16.90 28.38 -12.75
C ALA A 76 -18.39 28.73 -12.74
N VAL A 77 -18.79 29.44 -11.69
CA VAL A 77 -20.07 30.14 -11.58
C VAL A 77 -20.19 31.11 -12.76
N HIS A 78 -21.37 31.18 -13.38
CA HIS A 78 -21.68 32.14 -14.45
C HIS A 78 -23.01 32.82 -14.16
#